data_AF-A0AAU6TRB3-F1
#
_entry.id   AF-A0AAU6TRB3-F1
#
_cell.length_a   1.000
_cell.length_b   1.000
_cell.length_c   1.000
_cell.angle_alpha   90.00
_cell.angle_beta   90.00
_cell.angle_gamma   90.00
#
_symmetry.space_group_name_H-M   'P 1'
#
loop_
_entity.id
_entity.type
_entity.pdbx_description
1 polymer ?
#
loop_
_entity_poly.entity_id
_entity_poly.type
_entity_poly.pdbx_seq_one_letter_code
_entity_poly.pdbx_strand_id
1 'polypeptide(L)' 'MKKNDLIDYIQHNYGTSPDYPWIKYPDYAVFRHRGNSGWFALIMSVSADKIGAGDAKTVAGIINVKVAP' A
#
# COMPACT_ATOMS: atom_id res chain seq x y z
N MET A 1 0.74 2.07 13.27
CA MET A 1 -0.11 2.86 12.35
C MET A 1 -1.09 1.93 11.67
N LYS A 2 -2.39 2.23 11.64
CA LYS A 2 -3.39 1.40 10.95
C LYS A 2 -3.50 1.82 9.48
N LYS A 3 -4.08 0.96 8.64
CA LYS A 3 -4.28 1.22 7.21
C LYS A 3 -5.05 2.52 6.96
N ASN A 4 -6.16 2.75 7.68
CA ASN A 4 -6.98 3.95 7.50
C ASN A 4 -6.22 5.22 7.88
N ASP A 5 -5.51 5.22 9.01
CA ASP A 5 -4.68 6.35 9.43
C ASP A 5 -3.65 6.75 8.35
N LEU A 6 -3.07 5.75 7.68
CA LEU A 6 -2.13 5.98 6.57
C LEU A 6 -2.82 6.51 5.32
N ILE A 7 -4.01 5.99 4.96
CA ILE A 7 -4.80 6.51 3.84
C ILE A 7 -5.15 7.98 4.09
N ASP A 8 -5.62 8.30 5.29
CA ASP A 8 -5.98 9.66 5.69
C ASP A 8 -4.76 10.58 5.67
N TYR A 9 -3.61 10.11 6.15
CA TYR A 9 -2.35 10.83 6.07
C TYR A 9 -1.97 11.13 4.61
N ILE A 10 -2.03 10.14 3.72
CA ILE A 10 -1.68 10.33 2.31
C ILE A 10 -2.66 11.31 1.64
N GLN A 11 -3.95 11.18 1.90
CA GLN A 11 -4.97 12.09 1.38
C GLN A 11 -4.75 13.52 1.89
N HIS A 12 -4.45 13.71 3.17
CA HIS A 12 -4.26 15.04 3.76
C HIS A 12 -3.00 15.73 3.23
N ASN A 13 -1.88 15.00 3.13
CA ASN A 13 -0.58 15.59 2.79
C ASN A 13 -0.31 15.66 1.27
N TYR A 14 -0.84 14.71 0.49
CA TYR A 14 -0.58 14.61 -0.95
C TYR A 14 -1.84 14.80 -1.81
N GLY A 15 -3.03 14.79 -1.20
CA GLY A 15 -4.30 14.97 -1.91
C GLY A 15 -4.67 13.81 -2.83
N THR A 16 -4.08 12.64 -2.63
CA THR A 16 -4.28 11.48 -3.51
C THR A 16 -5.15 10.44 -2.85
N SER A 17 -6.27 10.11 -3.50
CA SER A 17 -7.14 9.01 -3.08
C SER A 17 -6.51 7.65 -3.44
N PRO A 18 -6.83 6.58 -2.69
CA PRO A 18 -6.41 5.24 -3.04
C PRO A 18 -7.15 4.72 -4.28
N ASP A 19 -6.42 4.02 -5.15
CA ASP A 19 -6.95 3.27 -6.29
C ASP A 19 -6.86 1.75 -6.03
N TYR A 20 -7.84 0.98 -6.52
CA TYR A 20 -7.95 -0.47 -6.29
C TYR A 20 -7.93 -1.24 -7.62
N PRO A 21 -6.76 -1.43 -8.25
CA PRO A 21 -6.69 -1.99 -9.60
C PRO A 21 -6.91 -3.51 -9.67
N TRP A 22 -6.80 -4.23 -8.55
CA TRP A 22 -6.91 -5.70 -8.53
C TRP A 22 -8.26 -6.17 -7.97
N ILE A 23 -9.11 -6.72 -8.83
CA ILE A 23 -10.41 -7.31 -8.44
C ILE A 23 -10.21 -8.47 -7.43
N LYS A 24 -9.17 -9.29 -7.63
CA LYS A 24 -8.86 -10.42 -6.74
C LYS A 24 -8.39 -9.99 -5.35
N TYR A 25 -7.87 -8.77 -5.23
CA TYR A 25 -7.31 -8.22 -4.00
C TYR A 25 -7.91 -6.84 -3.74
N PRO A 26 -9.22 -6.78 -3.39
CA PRO A 26 -9.94 -5.50 -3.22
C PRO A 26 -9.36 -4.66 -2.09
N ASP A 27 -8.61 -5.26 -1.18
CA ASP A 27 -7.97 -4.57 -0.06
C ASP A 27 -6.65 -3.89 -0.43
N TYR A 28 -6.11 -4.16 -1.62
CA TYR A 28 -4.82 -3.61 -2.04
C TYR A 28 -5.03 -2.23 -2.66
N ALA A 29 -4.41 -1.22 -2.05
CA ALA A 29 -4.57 0.17 -2.44
C ALA A 29 -3.28 0.72 -3.03
N VAL A 30 -3.36 1.33 -4.21
CA VAL A 30 -2.26 2.05 -4.87
C VAL A 30 -2.47 3.54 -4.73
N PHE A 31 -1.39 4.28 -4.53
CA PHE A 31 -1.39 5.74 -4.59
C PHE A 31 -0.51 6.24 -5.73
N ARG A 32 -1.02 7.23 -6.45
CA ARG A 32 -0.44 7.73 -7.70
C ARG A 32 -0.18 9.22 -7.63
N HIS A 33 0.93 9.65 -8.23
CA HIS A 33 1.19 11.07 -8.40
C HIS A 33 0.16 11.68 -9.35
N ARG A 34 -0.46 12.81 -8.95
CA ARG A 34 -1.46 13.51 -9.77
C ARG A 34 -0.94 13.94 -11.15
N GLY A 35 0.37 14.20 -11.29
CA GLY A 35 0.95 14.74 -12.51
C GLY A 35 1.30 13.72 -13.61
N ASN A 36 1.55 12.47 -13.26
CA ASN A 36 1.98 11.45 -14.23
C ASN A 36 1.38 10.06 -14.00
N SER A 37 0.44 9.92 -13.05
CA SER A 37 -0.21 8.66 -12.66
C SER A 37 0.74 7.54 -12.24
N GLY A 38 2.02 7.86 -12.02
CA GLY A 38 3.03 6.92 -11.55
C GLY A 38 2.79 6.55 -10.10
N TRP A 39 2.98 5.26 -9.78
CA TRP A 39 2.77 4.75 -8.44
C TRP A 39 3.90 5.21 -7.51
N PHE A 40 3.55 5.63 -6.30
CA PHE A 40 4.54 5.98 -5.27
C PHE A 40 4.36 5.21 -3.97
N ALA A 41 3.16 4.68 -3.71
CA ALA A 41 2.90 3.80 -2.59
C ALA A 41 1.90 2.70 -2.96
N LEU A 42 2.06 1.53 -2.35
CA LEU A 42 1.14 0.39 -2.43
C LEU A 42 0.95 -0.20 -1.03
N ILE A 43 -0.28 -0.22 -0.54
CA ILE A 43 -0.67 -0.89 0.70
C ILE A 43 -1.23 -2.26 0.36
N MET A 44 -0.71 -3.31 0.98
CA MET A 44 -1.14 -4.68 0.72
C MET A 44 -0.97 -5.59 1.93
N SER A 45 -1.68 -6.71 1.93
CA SER A 45 -1.57 -7.75 2.96
C SER A 45 -0.96 -9.01 2.34
N VAL A 46 0.19 -9.43 2.85
CA VAL A 46 0.93 -10.61 2.35
C VAL A 46 1.17 -11.60 3.49
N SER A 47 1.44 -12.87 3.17
CA SER A 47 1.87 -13.82 4.18
C SER A 47 3.28 -13.46 4.68
N ALA A 48 3.52 -13.60 5.99
CA ALA A 48 4.73 -13.10 6.63
C ALA A 48 6.00 -13.82 6.16
N ASP A 49 5.88 -15.07 5.71
CA ASP A 49 6.97 -15.84 5.08
C ASP A 49 7.51 -15.15 3.82
N LYS A 50 6.67 -14.45 3.05
CA LYS A 50 7.08 -13.75 1.81
C LYS A 50 8.02 -12.59 2.05
N ILE A 51 8.05 -12.06 3.26
CA ILE A 51 8.89 -10.94 3.66
C ILE A 51 9.91 -11.34 4.74
N GLY A 52 10.05 -12.65 5.03
CA GLY A 52 10.97 -13.16 6.04
C GLY A 52 10.62 -12.76 7.48
N ALA A 53 9.37 -12.37 7.75
CA ALA A 53 8.93 -11.87 9.05
C ALA A 53 8.20 -12.91 9.91
N GLY A 54 7.98 -14.12 9.40
CA GLY A 54 7.25 -15.15 10.13
C GLY A 54 6.86 -16.35 9.27
N ASP A 55 5.81 -17.04 9.67
CA ASP A 55 5.28 -18.20 8.97
C ASP A 55 4.23 -17.83 7.90
N ALA A 56 3.84 -18.82 7.09
CA ALA A 56 2.88 -18.62 6.00
C ALA A 56 1.42 -18.43 6.48
N LYS A 57 1.12 -18.69 7.77
CA LYS A 57 -0.22 -18.52 8.35
C LYS A 57 -0.44 -17.10 8.86
N THR A 58 0.63 -16.41 9.20
CA THR A 58 0.61 -15.02 9.65
C THR A 58 0.47 -14.09 8.46
N VAL A 59 -0.51 -13.18 8.51
CA VAL A 59 -0.68 -12.13 7.49
C VAL A 59 -0.10 -10.83 8.01
N ALA A 60 0.80 -10.23 7.24
CA ALA A 60 1.42 -8.95 7.51
C ALA A 60 0.85 -7.86 6.58
N GLY A 61 0.39 -6.76 7.16
CA GLY A 61 0.09 -5.54 6.42
C GLY A 61 1.38 -4.80 6.12
N ILE A 62 1.65 -4.54 4.85
CA ILE A 62 2.86 -3.87 4.38
C ILE A 62 2.53 -2.64 3.54
N ILE A 63 3.49 -1.73 3.46
CA ILE A 63 3.50 -0.63 2.49
C ILE A 63 4.78 -0.75 1.66
N ASN A 64 4.63 -0.76 0.34
CA ASN A 64 5.73 -0.56 -0.60
C ASN A 64 5.79 0.93 -0.93
N VAL A 65 6.95 1.56 -0.71
CA VAL A 65 7.18 2.99 -0.93
C VAL A 65 8.31 3.15 -1.93
N LYS A 66 8.09 3.99 -2.94
CA LYS A 66 9.12 4.34 -3.92
C LYS A 66 10.20 5.21 -3.27
N VAL A 67 11.45 4.81 -3.42
CA VAL A 67 12.64 5.56 -2.99
C VAL A 67 13.58 5.81 -4.17
N ALA A 68 14.49 6.77 -4.02
CA ALA A 68 15.60 6.91 -4.97
C ALA A 68 16.55 5.69 -4.83
N PRO A 69 17.24 5.28 -5.92
CA PRO A 69 18.25 4.22 -5.87
C PRO A 69 19.40 4.52 -4.90
#